data_AF-A0A8B4RYY3-F1
#
_entry.id   AF-A0A8B4RYY3-F1
#
_cell.length_a   1.000
_cell.length_b   1.000
_cell.length_c   1.000
_cell.angle_alpha   90.00
_cell.angle_beta   90.00
_cell.angle_gamma   90.00
#
_symmetry.space_group_name_H-M   'P 1'
#
loop_
_entity.id
_entity.type
_entity.pdbx_description
1 polymer ?
#
loop_
_entity_poly.entity_id
_entity_poly.type
_entity_poly.pdbx_seq_one_letter_code
_entity_poly.pdbx_strand_id
1 'polypeptide(L)'
;MLNTTTTAAQAEEALQRLRDYGWEPESSELHASLAAFEVAPAVSVTFANSLSRASVRDNLCGYSYAGATAAGAVTPLAPGALASMFSTGNGVPPSSGVQLINNKGKFGAARDFLSVSVNSGVADWNTPGALCLRNLVTGNDGSARALQAGIDETRRNGNLQGKPAIIVHGRADALLPVNHTTRPYVALNRRVEGAASKLSYVEVTNAQHFDSFIGLPAVLPGYDTRYIPLHVYLNRALDAMYDHLANGKALPPSQVVRTVPRGGNPGQAPAIQPANLPLIAGTPAAADRIEVSAGAIRVPD
;
A
#
# COMPACT_ATOMS: atom_id res chain seq x y z
N MET A 1 -12.29 -17.91 4.31
CA MET A 1 -11.69 -19.22 3.98
C MET A 1 -11.84 -19.43 2.49
N LEU A 2 -10.82 -20.01 1.85
CA LEU A 2 -10.88 -20.42 0.45
C LEU A 2 -11.66 -21.73 0.33
N ASN A 3 -12.36 -21.92 -0.78
CA ASN A 3 -13.23 -23.07 -1.03
C ASN A 3 -12.60 -24.10 -1.97
N THR A 4 -11.61 -23.69 -2.76
CA THR A 4 -10.92 -24.57 -3.71
C THR A 4 -9.79 -25.36 -3.05
N THR A 5 -9.43 -26.50 -3.64
CA THR A 5 -8.52 -27.49 -3.01
C THR A 5 -7.15 -27.62 -3.70
N THR A 6 -6.94 -26.99 -4.85
CA THR A 6 -5.62 -26.97 -5.51
C THR A 6 -4.95 -25.61 -5.32
N THR A 7 -3.62 -25.57 -5.22
CA THR A 7 -2.88 -24.32 -5.02
C THR A 7 -3.18 -23.27 -6.10
N ALA A 8 -3.27 -23.70 -7.36
CA ALA A 8 -3.59 -22.80 -8.47
C ALA A 8 -5.01 -22.21 -8.34
N ALA A 9 -6.01 -23.05 -8.04
CA ALA A 9 -7.37 -22.56 -7.84
C ALA A 9 -7.50 -21.68 -6.59
N GLN A 10 -6.70 -21.94 -5.55
CA GLN A 10 -6.64 -21.12 -4.34
C GLN A 10 -6.03 -19.74 -4.62
N ALA A 11 -4.99 -19.68 -5.46
CA ALA A 11 -4.39 -18.41 -5.88
C ALA A 11 -5.40 -17.55 -6.65
N GLU A 12 -6.11 -18.14 -7.62
CA GLU A 12 -7.16 -17.44 -8.37
C GLU A 12 -8.33 -16.99 -7.48
N GLU A 13 -8.79 -17.85 -6.56
CA GLU A 13 -9.84 -17.50 -5.62
C GLU A 13 -9.40 -16.38 -4.65
N ALA A 14 -8.17 -16.43 -4.15
CA ALA A 14 -7.62 -15.39 -3.29
C ALA A 14 -7.53 -14.04 -4.02
N LEU A 15 -7.07 -14.06 -5.27
CA LEU A 15 -6.98 -12.87 -6.10
C LEU A 15 -8.36 -12.30 -6.43
N GLN A 16 -9.34 -13.15 -6.74
CA GLN A 16 -10.72 -12.71 -6.94
C GLN A 16 -11.28 -12.05 -5.67
N ARG A 17 -11.03 -12.64 -4.49
CA ARG A 17 -11.45 -12.04 -3.23
C ARG A 17 -10.83 -10.67 -3.02
N LEU A 18 -9.54 -10.47 -3.33
CA LEU A 18 -8.91 -9.14 -3.22
C LEU A 18 -9.59 -8.11 -4.14
N ARG A 19 -9.94 -8.50 -5.37
CA ARG A 19 -10.74 -7.65 -6.28
C ARG A 19 -12.11 -7.33 -5.72
N ASP A 20 -12.83 -8.33 -5.20
CA ASP A 20 -14.14 -8.14 -4.57
C ASP A 20 -14.05 -7.22 -3.34
N TYR A 21 -12.91 -7.23 -2.64
CA TYR A 21 -12.62 -6.31 -1.54
C TYR A 21 -12.24 -4.90 -2.00
N GLY A 22 -12.04 -4.64 -3.30
CA GLY A 22 -11.84 -3.30 -3.85
C GLY A 22 -10.40 -2.96 -4.28
N TRP A 23 -9.50 -3.95 -4.39
CA TRP A 23 -8.25 -3.77 -5.13
C TRP A 23 -8.52 -3.68 -6.62
N GLU A 24 -7.82 -2.77 -7.31
CA GLU A 24 -7.94 -2.62 -8.75
C GLU A 24 -7.32 -3.83 -9.48
N PRO A 25 -7.88 -4.29 -10.61
CA PRO A 25 -7.30 -5.38 -11.40
C PRO A 25 -5.82 -5.17 -11.72
N GLU A 26 -5.40 -3.94 -11.97
CA GLU A 26 -4.03 -3.54 -12.31
C GLU A 26 -3.01 -3.83 -11.19
N SER A 27 -3.47 -3.96 -9.95
CA SER A 27 -2.59 -4.28 -8.81
C SER A 27 -2.38 -5.79 -8.65
N SER A 28 -3.09 -6.63 -9.41
CA SER A 28 -3.12 -8.09 -9.22
C SER A 28 -1.73 -8.73 -9.29
N GLU A 29 -0.92 -8.32 -10.27
CA GLU A 29 0.43 -8.84 -10.53
C GLU A 29 1.44 -8.52 -9.40
N LEU A 30 1.11 -7.59 -8.50
CA LEU A 30 1.99 -7.16 -7.41
C LEU A 30 1.86 -8.04 -6.17
N HIS A 31 0.74 -8.76 -5.99
CA HIS A 31 0.51 -9.47 -4.73
C HIS A 31 1.54 -10.57 -4.46
N ALA A 32 2.08 -11.23 -5.48
CA ALA A 32 3.08 -12.27 -5.32
C ALA A 32 4.41 -11.73 -4.75
N SER A 33 4.93 -10.64 -5.30
CA SER A 33 6.14 -9.98 -4.79
C SER A 33 5.90 -9.35 -3.42
N LEU A 34 4.75 -8.69 -3.20
CA LEU A 34 4.40 -8.13 -1.89
C LEU A 34 4.29 -9.22 -0.81
N ALA A 35 3.81 -10.41 -1.16
CA ALA A 35 3.83 -11.58 -0.28
C ALA A 35 5.27 -12.02 0.01
N ALA A 36 6.13 -12.13 -1.01
CA ALA A 36 7.53 -12.51 -0.86
C ALA A 36 8.36 -11.52 0.00
N PHE A 37 7.99 -10.24 0.00
CA PHE A 37 8.58 -9.22 0.86
C PHE A 37 7.84 -9.00 2.18
N GLU A 38 6.89 -9.87 2.53
CA GLU A 38 6.15 -9.83 3.81
C GLU A 38 5.39 -8.51 4.05
N VAL A 39 5.01 -7.79 2.98
CA VAL A 39 4.47 -6.43 3.09
C VAL A 39 3.17 -6.41 3.90
N ALA A 40 2.20 -7.26 3.55
CA ALA A 40 0.89 -7.27 4.18
C ALA A 40 0.94 -7.54 5.71
N PRO A 41 1.59 -8.62 6.20
CA PRO A 41 1.66 -8.86 7.65
C PRO A 41 2.47 -7.78 8.37
N ALA A 42 3.58 -7.29 7.78
CA ALA A 42 4.39 -6.27 8.41
C ALA A 42 3.65 -4.94 8.61
N VAL A 43 2.97 -4.44 7.57
CA VAL A 43 2.15 -3.23 7.66
C VAL A 43 0.99 -3.44 8.63
N SER A 44 0.28 -4.57 8.54
CA SER A 44 -0.88 -4.85 9.38
C SER A 44 -0.53 -4.86 10.88
N VAL A 45 0.56 -5.52 11.28
CA VAL A 45 0.99 -5.55 12.69
C VAL A 45 1.45 -4.16 13.15
N THR A 46 2.22 -3.45 12.33
CA THR A 46 2.75 -2.13 12.71
C THR A 46 1.64 -1.11 12.93
N PHE A 47 0.64 -1.09 12.04
CA PHE A 47 -0.53 -0.23 12.19
C PHE A 47 -1.45 -0.70 13.32
N ALA A 48 -1.64 -2.01 13.49
CA ALA A 48 -2.42 -2.55 14.59
C ALA A 48 -1.85 -2.13 15.95
N ASN A 49 -0.53 -2.25 16.14
CA ASN A 49 0.14 -1.79 17.35
C ASN A 49 -0.04 -0.28 17.55
N SER A 50 0.24 0.52 16.51
CA SER A 50 0.19 1.98 16.60
C SER A 50 -1.22 2.49 16.94
N LEU A 51 -2.23 2.01 16.22
CA LEU A 51 -3.61 2.47 16.38
C LEU A 51 -4.27 1.89 17.63
N SER A 52 -3.87 0.70 18.10
CA SER A 52 -4.32 0.17 19.39
C SER A 52 -3.55 0.73 20.58
N ARG A 53 -2.50 1.54 20.34
CA ARG A 53 -1.53 2.00 21.35
C ARG A 53 -0.87 0.82 22.10
N ALA A 54 -0.74 -0.32 21.45
CA ALA A 54 -0.12 -1.51 22.01
C ALA A 54 1.41 -1.41 21.91
N SER A 55 2.07 -1.69 23.03
CA SER A 55 3.53 -1.79 23.08
C SER A 55 4.01 -2.98 22.27
N VAL A 56 5.20 -2.89 21.70
CA VAL A 56 5.88 -4.03 21.06
C VAL A 56 6.12 -5.20 22.04
N ARG A 57 6.04 -4.95 23.35
CA ARG A 57 6.14 -5.98 24.40
C ARG A 57 4.83 -6.71 24.67
N ASP A 58 3.70 -6.16 24.23
CA ASP A 58 2.37 -6.75 24.47
C ASP A 58 2.10 -7.95 23.57
N ASN A 59 2.95 -8.13 22.54
CA ASN A 59 2.84 -9.20 21.55
C ASN A 59 1.44 -9.30 20.94
N LEU A 60 0.88 -8.16 20.52
CA LEU A 60 -0.46 -8.09 19.94
C LEU A 60 -0.63 -9.14 18.84
N CYS A 61 -1.71 -9.92 18.91
CA CYS A 61 -1.96 -11.07 18.03
C CYS A 61 -0.87 -12.16 17.99
N GLY A 62 0.01 -12.22 18.99
CA GLY A 62 1.10 -13.18 19.07
C GLY A 62 2.31 -12.80 18.22
N TYR A 63 2.37 -11.57 17.71
CA TYR A 63 3.51 -11.09 16.93
C TYR A 63 4.56 -10.41 17.80
N SER A 64 5.83 -10.57 17.47
CA SER A 64 6.93 -9.75 18.02
C SER A 64 7.92 -9.35 16.92
N TYR A 65 8.99 -8.64 17.30
CA TYR A 65 10.04 -8.18 16.41
C TYR A 65 11.39 -8.65 16.93
N ALA A 66 12.19 -9.30 16.09
CA ALA A 66 13.53 -9.75 16.44
C ALA A 66 14.42 -9.93 15.21
N GLY A 67 15.72 -10.17 15.41
CA GLY A 67 16.54 -10.75 14.36
C GLY A 67 16.09 -12.19 14.08
N ALA A 68 16.29 -12.67 12.85
CA ALA A 68 16.12 -14.08 12.52
C ALA A 68 17.22 -14.58 11.58
N THR A 69 17.56 -15.87 11.68
CA THR A 69 18.43 -16.53 10.69
C THR A 69 17.68 -16.72 9.37
N ALA A 70 18.41 -17.07 8.30
CA ALA A 70 17.78 -17.40 7.01
C ALA A 70 16.79 -18.58 7.11
N ALA A 71 17.01 -19.49 8.06
CA ALA A 71 16.10 -20.61 8.36
C ALA A 71 14.91 -20.21 9.26
N GLY A 72 14.82 -18.95 9.67
CA GLY A 72 13.70 -18.41 10.46
C GLY A 72 13.83 -18.53 11.97
N ALA A 73 14.95 -19.03 12.49
CA ALA A 73 15.19 -19.11 13.93
C ALA A 73 15.42 -17.71 14.51
N VAL A 74 14.75 -17.40 15.63
CA VAL A 74 14.89 -16.12 16.34
C VAL A 74 16.31 -15.98 16.88
N THR A 75 16.91 -14.80 16.69
CA THR A 75 18.26 -14.49 17.15
C THR A 75 18.34 -13.02 17.60
N PRO A 76 19.27 -12.65 18.51
CA PRO A 76 19.57 -11.24 18.76
C PRO A 76 19.90 -10.51 17.47
N LEU A 77 19.47 -9.26 17.37
CA LEU A 77 19.83 -8.42 16.23
C LEU A 77 21.34 -8.16 16.24
N ALA A 78 21.98 -8.27 15.08
CA ALA A 78 23.40 -7.98 14.96
C ALA A 78 23.70 -6.54 15.38
N PRO A 79 24.71 -6.27 16.24
CA PRO A 79 24.99 -4.92 16.74
C PRO A 79 25.20 -3.87 15.64
N GLY A 80 25.86 -4.23 14.53
CA GLY A 80 26.05 -3.32 13.40
C GLY A 80 24.75 -2.96 12.66
N ALA A 81 23.81 -3.91 12.57
CA ALA A 81 22.50 -3.66 11.99
C ALA A 81 21.67 -2.75 12.91
N LEU A 82 21.74 -2.96 14.22
CA LEU A 82 21.12 -2.07 15.22
C LEU A 82 21.69 -0.65 15.14
N ALA A 83 23.02 -0.51 15.07
CA ALA A 83 23.69 0.80 15.06
C ALA A 83 23.32 1.67 13.85
N SER A 84 23.07 1.07 12.69
CA SER A 84 22.69 1.79 11.46
C SER A 84 21.18 1.90 11.23
N MET A 85 20.37 1.26 12.08
CA MET A 85 18.91 1.22 11.89
C MET A 85 18.26 2.60 11.97
N PHE A 86 18.75 3.49 12.83
CA PHE A 86 18.14 4.82 12.97
C PHE A 86 18.22 5.66 11.68
N SER A 87 19.21 5.40 10.82
CA SER A 87 19.42 6.15 9.57
C SER A 87 18.89 5.44 8.33
N THR A 88 18.83 4.11 8.34
CA THR A 88 18.45 3.29 7.17
C THR A 88 17.09 2.62 7.31
N GLY A 89 16.55 2.55 8.53
CA GLY A 89 15.27 1.91 8.82
C GLY A 89 14.09 2.76 8.34
N ASN A 90 13.06 2.09 7.82
CA ASN A 90 11.81 2.70 7.38
C ASN A 90 10.65 2.48 8.37
N GLY A 91 10.91 1.83 9.51
CA GLY A 91 9.93 1.55 10.56
C GLY A 91 9.01 0.35 10.30
N VAL A 92 9.20 -0.42 9.21
CA VAL A 92 8.39 -1.59 8.86
C VAL A 92 9.30 -2.79 8.58
N PRO A 93 9.20 -3.92 9.30
CA PRO A 93 10.01 -5.10 8.98
C PRO A 93 9.58 -5.74 7.65
N PRO A 94 10.43 -6.53 6.96
CA PRO A 94 11.86 -6.71 7.21
C PRO A 94 12.66 -5.42 6.99
N SER A 95 13.41 -4.96 8.00
CA SER A 95 14.25 -3.76 7.90
C SER A 95 15.42 -3.80 8.88
N SER A 96 16.61 -3.42 8.41
CA SER A 96 17.85 -3.43 9.21
C SER A 96 18.05 -4.70 10.05
N GLY A 97 17.73 -5.87 9.47
CA GLY A 97 17.85 -7.19 10.10
C GLY A 97 16.69 -7.60 11.03
N VAL A 98 15.77 -6.68 11.37
CA VAL A 98 14.56 -6.98 12.14
C VAL A 98 13.54 -7.66 11.24
N GLN A 99 12.96 -8.75 11.73
CA GLN A 99 11.90 -9.52 11.10
C GLN A 99 10.65 -9.51 11.99
N LEU A 100 9.50 -9.79 11.37
CA LEU A 100 8.28 -10.12 12.10
C LEU A 100 8.36 -11.57 12.59
N ILE A 101 8.03 -11.79 13.86
CA ILE A 101 8.11 -13.09 14.52
C ILE A 101 6.72 -13.57 14.91
N ASN A 102 6.39 -14.81 14.55
CA ASN A 102 5.26 -15.53 15.12
C ASN A 102 5.69 -16.20 16.42
N ASN A 103 5.25 -15.68 17.58
CA ASN A 103 5.58 -16.26 18.89
C ASN A 103 4.84 -17.57 19.17
N LYS A 104 3.77 -17.87 18.42
CA LYS A 104 2.84 -18.98 18.64
C LYS A 104 2.98 -20.06 17.57
N GLY A 105 4.15 -20.17 16.92
CA GLY A 105 4.45 -21.22 15.96
C GLY A 105 4.46 -22.61 16.61
N LYS A 106 4.11 -23.64 15.84
CA LYS A 106 4.06 -25.05 16.28
C LYS A 106 5.37 -25.54 16.93
N PHE A 107 6.50 -25.08 16.41
CA PHE A 107 7.84 -25.44 16.88
C PHE A 107 8.49 -24.34 17.73
N GLY A 108 7.68 -23.42 18.26
CA GLY A 108 8.14 -22.23 18.99
C GLY A 108 8.19 -20.99 18.12
N ALA A 109 8.80 -19.93 18.67
CA ALA A 109 8.91 -18.64 17.99
C ALA A 109 9.82 -18.73 16.75
N ALA A 110 9.35 -18.20 15.62
CA ALA A 110 10.08 -18.18 14.37
C ALA A 110 9.67 -16.96 13.52
N ARG A 111 10.47 -16.61 12.52
CA ARG A 111 10.08 -15.63 11.49
C ARG A 111 8.71 -16.00 10.93
N ASP A 112 7.81 -15.02 10.89
CA ASP A 112 6.40 -15.20 10.53
C ASP A 112 6.20 -15.98 9.22
N PHE A 113 6.89 -15.54 8.17
CA PHE A 113 6.93 -16.13 6.83
C PHE A 113 7.38 -17.59 6.78
N LEU A 114 8.20 -18.04 7.74
CA LEU A 114 8.72 -19.41 7.80
C LEU A 114 8.06 -20.24 8.90
N SER A 115 7.05 -19.68 9.58
CA SER A 115 6.41 -20.34 10.70
C SER A 115 5.36 -21.38 10.28
N VAL A 116 5.15 -22.35 11.15
CA VAL A 116 4.13 -23.41 11.00
C VAL A 116 3.04 -23.18 12.03
N SER A 117 1.79 -23.16 11.61
CA SER A 117 0.66 -22.93 12.50
C SER A 117 0.36 -24.14 13.39
N VAL A 118 0.10 -23.90 14.68
CA VAL A 118 -0.16 -24.96 15.68
C VAL A 118 -1.37 -25.80 15.30
N ASN A 119 -2.48 -25.16 14.92
CA ASN A 119 -3.77 -25.81 14.73
C ASN A 119 -3.83 -26.67 13.44
N SER A 120 -3.22 -26.17 12.35
CA SER A 120 -3.22 -26.85 11.05
C SER A 120 -2.01 -27.76 10.86
N GLY A 121 -0.89 -27.46 11.53
CA GLY A 121 0.40 -28.08 11.24
C GLY A 121 0.99 -27.71 9.88
N VAL A 122 0.43 -26.69 9.21
CA VAL A 122 0.81 -26.25 7.87
C VAL A 122 1.72 -25.01 7.95
N ALA A 123 2.68 -24.92 7.04
CA ALA A 123 3.48 -23.71 6.80
C ALA A 123 2.63 -22.67 6.04
N ASP A 124 1.68 -22.06 6.74
CA ASP A 124 0.65 -21.15 6.20
C ASP A 124 0.89 -19.68 6.56
N TRP A 125 2.15 -19.35 6.90
CA TRP A 125 2.59 -18.00 7.27
C TRP A 125 1.74 -17.38 8.38
N ASN A 126 1.55 -18.15 9.45
CA ASN A 126 0.83 -17.70 10.65
C ASN A 126 -0.60 -17.23 10.37
N THR A 127 -1.37 -18.06 9.66
CA THR A 127 -2.80 -17.80 9.42
C THR A 127 -3.58 -17.45 10.72
N PRO A 128 -3.35 -18.08 11.89
CA PRO A 128 -3.97 -17.67 13.15
C PRO A 128 -3.69 -16.22 13.56
N GLY A 129 -2.46 -15.74 13.38
CA GLY A 129 -2.09 -14.34 13.63
C GLY A 129 -2.81 -13.39 12.68
N ALA A 130 -2.87 -13.72 11.38
CA ALA A 130 -3.58 -12.93 10.38
C ALA A 130 -5.09 -12.83 10.67
N LEU A 131 -5.71 -13.93 11.13
CA LEU A 131 -7.11 -13.95 11.57
C LEU A 131 -7.32 -13.11 12.83
N CYS A 132 -6.38 -13.10 13.77
CA CYS A 132 -6.42 -12.20 14.92
C CYS A 132 -6.40 -10.74 14.49
N LEU A 133 -5.49 -10.35 13.58
CA LEU A 133 -5.43 -8.97 13.05
C LEU A 133 -6.74 -8.57 12.37
N ARG A 134 -7.35 -9.48 11.60
CA ARG A 134 -8.69 -9.26 11.02
C ARG A 134 -9.74 -9.03 12.11
N ASN A 135 -9.71 -9.82 13.18
CA ASN A 135 -10.64 -9.69 14.30
C ASN A 135 -10.46 -8.39 15.09
N LEU A 136 -9.29 -7.75 15.08
CA LEU A 136 -9.16 -6.41 15.66
C LEU A 136 -10.06 -5.39 14.94
N VAL A 137 -10.28 -5.58 13.62
CA VAL A 137 -11.13 -4.70 12.82
C VAL A 137 -12.60 -5.10 12.88
N THR A 138 -12.90 -6.40 12.86
CA THR A 138 -14.30 -6.90 12.73
C THR A 138 -14.93 -7.38 14.02
N GLY A 139 -14.13 -7.61 15.07
CA GLY A 139 -14.58 -8.12 16.35
C GLY A 139 -15.09 -7.01 17.28
N ASN A 140 -15.41 -7.39 18.52
CA ASN A 140 -15.94 -6.49 19.53
C ASN A 140 -15.29 -6.67 20.90
N ASP A 141 -14.16 -7.38 21.02
CA ASP A 141 -13.46 -7.52 22.29
C ASP A 141 -12.73 -6.21 22.68
N GLY A 142 -12.01 -6.23 23.80
CA GLY A 142 -11.27 -5.06 24.28
C GLY A 142 -10.21 -4.59 23.29
N SER A 143 -9.46 -5.51 22.67
CA SER A 143 -8.40 -5.20 21.71
C SER A 143 -8.98 -4.67 20.40
N ALA A 144 -10.08 -5.24 19.92
CA ALA A 144 -10.79 -4.76 18.75
C ALA A 144 -11.34 -3.34 18.95
N ARG A 145 -11.97 -3.07 20.11
CA ARG A 145 -12.41 -1.72 20.44
C ARG A 145 -11.27 -0.72 20.55
N ALA A 146 -10.12 -1.12 21.09
CA ALA A 146 -8.93 -0.26 21.16
C ALA A 146 -8.44 0.11 19.75
N LEU A 147 -8.31 -0.87 18.85
CA LEU A 147 -7.93 -0.60 17.46
C LEU A 147 -8.92 0.33 16.76
N GLN A 148 -10.22 0.01 16.85
CA GLN A 148 -11.28 0.76 16.20
C GLN A 148 -11.36 2.20 16.72
N ALA A 149 -11.17 2.42 18.02
CA ALA A 149 -11.07 3.76 18.58
C ALA A 149 -9.89 4.55 18.00
N GLY A 150 -8.71 3.94 17.89
CA GLY A 150 -7.55 4.59 17.27
C GLY A 150 -7.72 4.88 15.78
N ILE A 151 -8.38 3.98 15.04
CA ILE A 151 -8.79 4.24 13.65
C ILE A 151 -9.70 5.48 13.61
N ASP A 152 -10.70 5.53 14.47
CA ASP A 152 -11.68 6.62 14.51
C ASP A 152 -11.05 7.97 14.86
N GLU A 153 -10.07 7.99 15.78
CA GLU A 153 -9.28 9.17 16.13
C GLU A 153 -8.47 9.74 14.94
N THR A 154 -8.13 8.91 13.95
CA THR A 154 -7.32 9.32 12.78
C THR A 154 -8.14 9.63 11.54
N ARG A 155 -9.47 9.45 11.58
CA ARG A 155 -10.35 9.70 10.44
C ARG A 155 -10.27 11.16 9.99
N ARG A 156 -10.14 11.36 8.68
CA ARG A 156 -10.22 12.69 8.08
C ARG A 156 -11.67 13.02 7.76
N ASN A 157 -12.07 14.26 8.01
CA ASN A 157 -13.43 14.75 7.75
C ASN A 157 -13.61 15.34 6.34
N GLY A 158 -12.54 15.38 5.53
CA GLY A 158 -12.55 15.96 4.18
C GLY A 158 -12.59 17.49 4.13
N ASN A 159 -12.60 18.20 5.27
CA ASN A 159 -12.55 19.66 5.29
C ASN A 159 -11.08 20.14 5.19
N LEU A 160 -10.67 20.59 4.00
CA LEU A 160 -9.38 21.21 3.75
C LEU A 160 -9.36 22.71 4.10
N GLN A 161 -10.49 23.26 4.52
CA GLN A 161 -10.70 24.66 4.87
C GLN A 161 -10.38 25.59 3.68
N GLY A 162 -10.70 25.14 2.47
CA GLY A 162 -10.46 25.89 1.23
C GLY A 162 -8.98 26.05 0.86
N LYS A 163 -8.08 25.27 1.48
CA LYS A 163 -6.67 25.19 1.11
C LYS A 163 -6.53 24.44 -0.22
N PRO A 164 -5.73 24.95 -1.18
CA PRO A 164 -5.45 24.23 -2.40
C PRO A 164 -4.72 22.92 -2.08
N ALA A 165 -5.14 21.82 -2.71
CA ALA A 165 -4.55 20.52 -2.52
C ALA A 165 -4.51 19.75 -3.85
N ILE A 166 -3.47 18.95 -4.04
CA ILE A 166 -3.36 18.02 -5.15
C ILE A 166 -2.94 16.65 -4.60
N ILE A 167 -3.65 15.61 -5.00
CA ILE A 167 -3.31 14.21 -4.68
C ILE A 167 -2.86 13.53 -5.96
N VAL A 168 -1.74 12.82 -5.89
CA VAL A 168 -1.25 11.94 -6.95
C VAL A 168 -1.28 10.51 -6.41
N HIS A 169 -1.90 9.58 -7.14
CA HIS A 169 -1.99 8.18 -6.73
C HIS A 169 -1.86 7.25 -7.94
N GLY A 170 -0.97 6.26 -7.87
CA GLY A 170 -0.89 5.20 -8.86
C GLY A 170 -2.09 4.24 -8.80
N ARG A 171 -2.75 4.00 -9.93
CA ARG A 171 -3.93 3.11 -10.01
C ARG A 171 -3.62 1.68 -9.56
N ALA A 172 -2.40 1.20 -9.80
CA ALA A 172 -1.97 -0.15 -9.47
C ALA A 172 -1.42 -0.27 -8.03
N ASP A 173 -1.71 0.65 -7.10
CA ASP A 173 -1.26 0.53 -5.72
C ASP A 173 -1.89 -0.70 -5.02
N ALA A 174 -1.08 -1.74 -4.83
CA ALA A 174 -1.49 -2.97 -4.14
C ALA A 174 -1.38 -2.90 -2.60
N LEU A 175 -0.72 -1.87 -2.05
CA LEU A 175 -0.58 -1.69 -0.60
C LEU A 175 -1.73 -0.84 -0.05
N LEU A 176 -1.97 0.31 -0.68
CA LEU A 176 -2.95 1.32 -0.31
C LEU A 176 -3.92 1.57 -1.48
N PRO A 177 -4.79 0.60 -1.83
CA PRO A 177 -5.62 0.68 -3.03
C PRO A 177 -6.45 1.97 -3.09
N VAL A 178 -6.53 2.55 -4.29
CA VAL A 178 -7.18 3.84 -4.55
C VAL A 178 -8.64 3.90 -4.06
N ASN A 179 -9.36 2.77 -4.09
CA ASN A 179 -10.74 2.65 -3.63
C ASN A 179 -10.90 2.71 -2.11
N HIS A 180 -9.84 2.43 -1.33
CA HIS A 180 -9.86 2.50 0.13
C HIS A 180 -9.21 3.77 0.68
N THR A 181 -8.66 4.61 -0.20
CA THR A 181 -7.85 5.75 0.21
C THR A 181 -8.28 7.03 -0.52
N THR A 182 -7.76 7.30 -1.72
CA THR A 182 -7.90 8.59 -2.39
C THR A 182 -9.29 8.81 -2.97
N ARG A 183 -9.85 7.84 -3.71
CA ARG A 183 -11.18 7.97 -4.32
C ARG A 183 -12.26 8.33 -3.28
N PRO A 184 -12.39 7.62 -2.13
CA PRO A 184 -13.38 8.00 -1.11
C PRO A 184 -13.04 9.34 -0.43
N TYR A 185 -11.75 9.68 -0.24
CA TYR A 185 -11.38 10.97 0.35
C TYR A 185 -11.76 12.15 -0.54
N VAL A 186 -11.54 12.05 -1.86
CA VAL A 186 -11.90 13.09 -2.84
C VAL A 186 -13.42 13.28 -2.87
N ALA A 187 -14.19 12.20 -2.86
CA ALA A 187 -15.65 12.24 -2.78
C ALA A 187 -16.14 12.86 -1.45
N LEU A 188 -15.50 12.53 -0.33
CA LEU A 188 -15.79 13.11 0.99
C LEU A 188 -15.49 14.61 1.02
N ASN A 189 -14.33 15.05 0.53
CA ASN A 189 -13.99 16.47 0.44
C ASN A 189 -15.01 17.22 -0.41
N ARG A 190 -15.41 16.67 -1.57
CA ARG A 190 -16.46 17.29 -2.41
C ARG A 190 -17.80 17.39 -1.69
N ARG A 191 -18.17 16.41 -0.86
CA ARG A 191 -19.39 16.47 -0.03
C ARG A 191 -19.31 17.60 1.02
N VAL A 192 -18.15 17.81 1.62
CA VAL A 192 -17.96 18.74 2.73
C VAL A 192 -17.78 20.19 2.26
N GLU A 193 -16.96 20.42 1.24
CA GLU A 193 -16.63 21.76 0.76
C GLU A 193 -17.46 22.19 -0.47
N GLY A 194 -18.17 21.25 -1.10
CA GLY A 194 -19.01 21.53 -2.26
C GLY A 194 -18.22 22.13 -3.42
N ALA A 195 -18.81 23.15 -4.07
CA ALA A 195 -18.18 23.88 -5.18
C ALA A 195 -16.97 24.72 -4.76
N ALA A 196 -16.76 24.96 -3.45
CA ALA A 196 -15.60 25.68 -2.94
C ALA A 196 -14.35 24.80 -2.79
N SER A 197 -14.48 23.48 -2.97
CA SER A 197 -13.34 22.55 -2.95
C SER A 197 -12.27 22.97 -3.97
N LYS A 198 -11.02 23.04 -3.49
CA LYS A 198 -9.82 23.28 -4.30
C LYS A 198 -8.93 22.04 -4.41
N LEU A 199 -9.53 20.87 -4.21
CA LEU A 199 -8.84 19.59 -4.30
C LEU A 199 -8.80 19.09 -5.75
N SER A 200 -7.59 18.85 -6.24
CA SER A 200 -7.33 18.14 -7.49
C SER A 200 -6.86 16.71 -7.21
N TYR A 201 -7.27 15.76 -8.06
CA TYR A 201 -6.83 14.37 -7.99
C TYR A 201 -6.28 13.90 -9.34
N VAL A 202 -5.04 13.45 -9.33
CA VAL A 202 -4.35 12.85 -10.47
C VAL A 202 -4.17 11.34 -10.21
N GLU A 203 -4.91 10.52 -10.94
CA GLU A 203 -4.77 9.06 -10.90
C GLU A 203 -3.86 8.60 -12.05
N VAL A 204 -2.75 7.93 -11.76
CA VAL A 204 -1.72 7.60 -12.76
C VAL A 204 -1.80 6.11 -13.10
N THR A 205 -2.05 5.77 -14.36
CA THR A 205 -2.05 4.37 -14.80
C THR A 205 -0.63 3.80 -14.79
N ASN A 206 -0.50 2.47 -14.68
CA ASN A 206 0.79 1.77 -14.63
C ASN A 206 1.74 2.28 -13.53
N ALA A 207 1.23 2.88 -12.46
CA ALA A 207 2.03 3.32 -11.32
C ALA A 207 1.52 2.67 -10.04
N GLN A 208 2.44 2.42 -9.11
CA GLN A 208 2.21 1.65 -7.88
C GLN A 208 3.03 2.24 -6.72
N HIS A 209 2.91 1.65 -5.52
CA HIS A 209 3.43 2.21 -4.27
C HIS A 209 4.97 2.28 -4.17
N PHE A 210 5.67 1.26 -4.66
CA PHE A 210 7.09 1.00 -4.43
C PHE A 210 7.96 1.36 -5.64
N ASP A 211 8.18 2.64 -5.92
CA ASP A 211 9.03 3.07 -7.05
C ASP A 211 10.43 2.42 -7.05
N SER A 212 10.99 2.14 -5.86
CA SER A 212 12.27 1.45 -5.74
C SER A 212 12.29 0.07 -6.38
N PHE A 213 11.16 -0.65 -6.41
CA PHE A 213 11.06 -1.99 -7.02
C PHE A 213 11.20 -1.95 -8.54
N ILE A 214 10.82 -0.84 -9.18
CA ILE A 214 11.03 -0.62 -10.62
C ILE A 214 12.53 -0.58 -10.96
N GLY A 215 13.36 -0.13 -10.02
CA GLY A 215 14.81 -0.06 -10.13
C GLY A 215 15.56 -1.35 -9.75
N LEU A 216 14.86 -2.46 -9.47
CA LEU A 216 15.46 -3.75 -9.09
C LEU A 216 15.28 -4.84 -10.17
N PRO A 217 15.68 -4.62 -11.43
CA PRO A 217 15.36 -5.51 -12.55
C PRO A 217 15.92 -6.93 -12.41
N ALA A 218 17.01 -7.12 -11.67
CA ALA A 218 17.60 -8.43 -11.41
C ALA A 218 16.82 -9.25 -10.35
N VAL A 219 16.11 -8.57 -9.44
CA VAL A 219 15.36 -9.20 -8.34
C VAL A 219 13.88 -9.31 -8.68
N LEU A 220 13.33 -8.29 -9.35
CA LEU A 220 11.92 -8.17 -9.71
C LEU A 220 11.75 -7.91 -11.21
N PRO A 221 12.21 -8.85 -12.07
CA PRO A 221 12.04 -8.69 -13.51
C PRO A 221 10.57 -8.50 -13.86
N GLY A 222 10.30 -7.49 -14.69
CA GLY A 222 8.96 -7.15 -15.17
C GLY A 222 8.32 -5.99 -14.45
N TYR A 223 8.80 -5.59 -13.26
CA TYR A 223 8.43 -4.28 -12.71
C TYR A 223 8.89 -3.15 -13.64
N ASP A 224 10.09 -3.30 -14.20
CA ASP A 224 10.72 -2.39 -15.12
C ASP A 224 9.94 -2.23 -16.44
N THR A 225 9.28 -3.30 -16.90
CA THR A 225 8.51 -3.29 -18.16
C THR A 225 7.05 -2.91 -17.98
N ARG A 226 6.45 -3.18 -16.81
CA ARG A 226 5.01 -2.95 -16.52
C ARG A 226 4.71 -1.61 -15.87
N TYR A 227 5.61 -1.07 -15.05
CA TYR A 227 5.31 0.10 -14.22
C TYR A 227 6.18 1.31 -14.51
N ILE A 228 5.65 2.47 -14.14
CA ILE A 228 6.20 3.80 -14.32
C ILE A 228 6.43 4.43 -12.93
N PRO A 229 7.56 5.14 -12.71
CA PRO A 229 7.83 5.80 -11.44
C PRO A 229 6.80 6.90 -11.15
N LEU A 230 6.06 6.74 -10.06
CA LEU A 230 5.08 7.74 -9.59
C LEU A 230 5.78 9.03 -9.12
N HIS A 231 7.04 8.95 -8.70
CA HIS A 231 7.84 10.08 -8.23
C HIS A 231 7.95 11.21 -9.28
N VAL A 232 7.95 10.90 -10.58
CA VAL A 232 7.91 11.93 -11.63
C VAL A 232 6.64 12.79 -11.50
N TYR A 233 5.51 12.15 -11.19
CA TYR A 233 4.23 12.83 -11.01
C TYR A 233 4.11 13.55 -9.67
N LEU A 234 4.78 13.06 -8.62
CA LEU A 234 4.96 13.83 -7.38
C LEU A 234 5.65 15.17 -7.67
N ASN A 235 6.78 15.16 -8.39
CA ASN A 235 7.52 16.39 -8.70
C ASN A 235 6.68 17.35 -9.56
N ARG A 236 5.98 16.84 -10.57
CA ARG A 236 5.07 17.65 -11.40
C ARG A 236 3.91 18.26 -10.60
N ALA A 237 3.38 17.54 -9.60
CA ALA A 237 2.34 18.07 -8.73
C ALA A 237 2.88 19.12 -7.75
N LEU A 238 4.10 18.95 -7.25
CA LEU A 238 4.81 19.97 -6.46
C LEU A 238 5.05 21.23 -7.27
N ASP A 239 5.52 21.10 -8.52
CA ASP A 239 5.71 22.23 -9.44
C ASP A 239 4.37 22.94 -9.72
N ALA A 240 3.29 22.20 -9.96
CA ALA A 240 1.96 22.77 -10.18
C ALA A 240 1.44 23.52 -8.93
N MET A 241 1.69 22.99 -7.73
CA MET A 241 1.34 23.66 -6.48
C MET A 241 2.20 24.91 -6.25
N TYR A 242 3.50 24.84 -6.53
CA TYR A 242 4.39 26.00 -6.46
C TYR A 242 3.92 27.11 -7.39
N ASP A 243 3.64 26.80 -8.66
CA ASP A 243 3.08 27.74 -9.64
C ASP A 243 1.76 28.35 -9.17
N HIS A 244 0.89 27.55 -8.55
CA HIS A 244 -0.39 28.02 -8.01
C HIS A 244 -0.18 29.05 -6.90
N LEU A 245 0.71 28.77 -5.96
CA LEU A 245 0.99 29.64 -4.82
C LEU A 245 1.78 30.89 -5.21
N ALA A 246 2.76 30.76 -6.10
CA ALA A 246 3.65 31.85 -6.49
C ALA A 246 3.01 32.78 -7.54
N ASN A 247 2.28 32.22 -8.49
CA ASN A 247 1.82 32.94 -9.69
C ASN A 247 0.30 32.94 -9.89
N GLY A 248 -0.47 32.32 -8.97
CA GLY A 248 -1.94 32.25 -9.07
C GLY A 248 -2.46 31.33 -10.17
N LYS A 249 -1.60 30.49 -10.78
CA LYS A 249 -2.00 29.55 -11.83
C LYS A 249 -3.00 28.53 -11.28
N ALA A 250 -4.06 28.21 -12.01
CA ALA A 250 -5.02 27.20 -11.55
C ALA A 250 -4.33 25.82 -11.41
N LEU A 251 -4.67 25.07 -10.36
CA LEU A 251 -4.32 23.65 -10.26
C LEU A 251 -4.99 22.87 -11.41
N PRO A 252 -4.36 21.79 -11.90
CA PRO A 252 -4.94 20.97 -12.95
C PRO A 252 -6.28 20.38 -12.51
N PRO A 253 -7.26 20.22 -13.42
CA PRO A 253 -8.49 19.48 -13.10
C PRO A 253 -8.17 18.02 -12.71
N SER A 254 -9.05 17.42 -11.90
CA SER A 254 -8.92 16.00 -11.55
C SER A 254 -8.98 15.13 -12.82
N GLN A 255 -8.02 14.22 -12.96
CA GLN A 255 -7.82 13.48 -14.20
C GLN A 255 -7.11 12.15 -13.99
N VAL A 256 -7.29 11.25 -14.95
CA VAL A 256 -6.46 10.08 -15.16
C VAL A 256 -5.32 10.47 -16.09
N VAL A 257 -4.08 10.16 -15.69
CA VAL A 257 -2.92 10.25 -16.57
C VAL A 257 -2.58 8.86 -17.08
N ARG A 258 -2.83 8.65 -18.37
CA ARG A 258 -2.64 7.36 -19.06
C ARG A 258 -1.20 7.19 -19.52
N THR A 259 -0.36 6.68 -18.64
CA THR A 259 1.05 6.42 -18.95
C THR A 259 1.21 5.26 -19.92
N VAL A 260 2.38 5.15 -20.54
CA VAL A 260 2.74 4.02 -21.41
C VAL A 260 3.90 3.27 -20.78
N PRO A 261 3.75 1.99 -20.38
CA PRO A 261 4.86 1.20 -19.86
C PRO A 261 6.01 1.10 -20.85
N ARG A 262 7.22 0.83 -20.35
CA ARG A 262 8.41 0.73 -21.20
C ARG A 262 8.38 -0.51 -22.10
N GLY A 263 7.67 -1.56 -21.70
CA GLY A 263 7.60 -2.83 -22.43
C GLY A 263 8.96 -3.51 -22.55
N GLY A 264 9.09 -4.41 -23.53
CA GLY A 264 10.32 -5.18 -23.75
C GLY A 264 10.46 -6.41 -22.84
N ASN A 265 11.69 -6.90 -22.71
CA ASN A 265 11.99 -8.11 -21.92
C ASN A 265 12.06 -7.76 -20.41
N PRO A 266 11.37 -8.51 -19.53
CA PRO A 266 11.47 -8.35 -18.08
C PRO A 266 12.93 -8.36 -17.59
N GLY A 267 13.31 -7.33 -16.81
CA GLY A 267 14.69 -7.14 -16.33
C GLY A 267 15.63 -6.44 -17.31
N GLN A 268 15.14 -6.11 -18.52
CA GLN A 268 15.87 -5.45 -19.60
C GLN A 268 15.00 -4.40 -20.31
N ALA A 269 14.06 -3.77 -19.60
CA ALA A 269 13.25 -2.71 -20.17
C ALA A 269 14.14 -1.59 -20.75
N PRO A 270 13.75 -0.99 -21.90
CA PRO A 270 14.48 0.15 -22.46
C PRO A 270 14.50 1.33 -21.49
N ALA A 271 15.35 2.32 -21.76
CA ALA A 271 15.38 3.56 -20.99
C ALA A 271 14.03 4.28 -21.08
N ILE A 272 13.55 4.81 -19.95
CA ILE A 272 12.30 5.57 -19.91
C ILE A 272 12.40 6.81 -20.81
N GLN A 273 11.35 7.07 -21.58
CA GLN A 273 11.26 8.21 -22.50
C GLN A 273 10.13 9.15 -22.07
N PRO A 274 10.16 10.42 -22.50
CA PRO A 274 9.06 11.36 -22.28
C PRO A 274 7.69 10.83 -22.74
N ALA A 275 7.66 10.03 -23.82
CA ALA A 275 6.45 9.40 -24.33
C ALA A 275 5.82 8.38 -23.35
N ASN A 276 6.62 7.79 -22.45
CA ASN A 276 6.11 6.94 -21.37
C ASN A 276 5.41 7.75 -20.26
N LEU A 277 5.73 9.04 -20.17
CA LEU A 277 5.46 9.92 -19.04
C LEU A 277 4.63 11.15 -19.46
N PRO A 278 3.41 10.98 -20.01
CA PRO A 278 2.56 12.10 -20.39
C PRO A 278 2.38 13.09 -19.23
N LEU A 279 2.30 14.38 -19.55
CA LEU A 279 2.17 15.46 -18.57
C LEU A 279 0.80 15.42 -17.86
N ILE A 280 0.72 16.06 -16.70
CA ILE A 280 -0.58 16.38 -16.08
C ILE A 280 -1.19 17.52 -16.91
N ALA A 281 -2.31 17.27 -17.57
CA ALA A 281 -2.89 18.22 -18.50
C ALA A 281 -3.60 19.37 -17.75
N GLY A 282 -3.40 20.61 -18.20
CA GLY A 282 -4.21 21.76 -17.75
C GLY A 282 -5.66 21.66 -18.25
N THR A 283 -5.86 21.01 -19.39
CA THR A 283 -7.17 20.72 -19.98
C THR A 283 -7.20 19.23 -20.38
N PRO A 284 -7.53 18.31 -19.46
CA PRO A 284 -7.61 16.89 -19.78
C PRO A 284 -8.73 16.61 -20.79
N ALA A 285 -8.51 15.60 -21.63
CA ALA A 285 -9.52 15.08 -22.54
C ALA A 285 -10.75 14.58 -21.76
N ALA A 286 -11.93 14.59 -22.40
CA ALA A 286 -13.16 14.17 -21.73
C ALA A 286 -13.07 12.73 -21.17
N ALA A 287 -12.39 11.83 -21.89
CA ALA A 287 -12.17 10.44 -21.48
C ALA A 287 -11.16 10.26 -20.33
N ASP A 288 -10.48 11.34 -19.93
CA ASP A 288 -9.50 11.34 -18.84
C ASP A 288 -10.00 12.14 -17.63
N ARG A 289 -11.12 12.87 -17.75
CA ARG A 289 -11.64 13.68 -16.64
C ARG A 289 -12.24 12.80 -15.55
N ILE A 290 -11.77 13.01 -14.33
CA ILE A 290 -12.38 12.43 -13.14
C ILE A 290 -13.52 13.35 -12.71
N GLU A 291 -14.73 12.81 -12.66
CA GLU A 291 -15.91 13.54 -12.21
C GLU A 291 -16.15 13.26 -10.74
N VAL A 292 -16.36 14.33 -9.96
CA VAL A 292 -16.61 14.23 -8.53
C VAL A 292 -17.89 14.98 -8.21
N SER A 293 -18.84 14.28 -7.60
CA SER A 293 -20.07 14.86 -7.06
C SER A 293 -20.06 14.71 -5.53
N ALA A 294 -21.10 15.23 -4.86
CA ALA A 294 -21.16 15.19 -3.40
C ALA A 294 -21.27 13.73 -2.91
N GLY A 295 -20.14 13.17 -2.45
CA GLY A 295 -20.06 11.82 -1.92
C GLY A 295 -19.90 10.71 -2.97
N ALA A 296 -19.70 11.05 -4.25
CA ALA A 296 -19.40 10.07 -5.28
C ALA A 296 -18.30 10.56 -6.23
N ILE A 297 -17.59 9.61 -6.82
CA ILE A 297 -16.52 9.85 -7.77
C ILE A 297 -16.66 8.86 -8.92
N ARG A 298 -16.50 9.34 -10.14
CA ARG A 298 -16.48 8.56 -11.36
C ARG A 298 -15.12 8.75 -12.01
N VAL A 299 -14.32 7.69 -11.96
CA VAL A 299 -13.01 7.63 -12.61
C VAL A 299 -13.20 6.89 -13.94
N PRO A 300 -12.73 7.43 -15.07
CA PRO A 300 -12.76 6.71 -16.34
C PRO A 300 -11.74 5.56 -16.32
N ASP A 301 -12.14 4.41 -16.85
CA ASP A 301 -11.27 3.26 -17.09
C ASP A 301 -10.19 3.58 -18.12
#